data_AF-A0A5C7M9A1-F1
#
_entry.id   AF-A0A5C7M9A1-F1
#
_cell.length_a   1.000
_cell.length_b   1.000
_cell.length_c   1.000
_cell.angle_alpha   90.00
_cell.angle_beta   90.00
_cell.angle_gamma   90.00
#
_symmetry.space_group_name_H-M   'P 1'
#
loop_
_entity.id
_entity.type
_entity.pdbx_description
1 polymer ?
#
loop_
_entity_poly.entity_id
_entity_poly.type
_entity_poly.pdbx_seq_one_letter_code
_entity_poly.pdbx_strand_id
1 'polypeptide(L)'
;MIDLSFSFTGMQKLKTLLYKLVGSDPLYDALQQSAAPLFADVRAYEASPLFYERTYKLMNSWRYEVKKSLSSASITITSSVDYSPFVRGDKTQAWMHKGRWNTDREIAERHRARIMQNIDNAFSRRINGN
;
A
#
# COMPACT_ATOMS: atom_id res chain seq x y z
N MET A 1 -12.17 11.22 1.09
CA MET A 1 -11.73 9.89 0.61
C MET A 1 -10.37 10.08 -0.01
N ILE A 2 -9.32 9.42 0.49
CA ILE A 2 -7.98 9.46 -0.10
C ILE A 2 -7.69 8.06 -0.60
N ASP A 3 -7.29 7.96 -1.87
CA ASP A 3 -6.87 6.72 -2.51
C ASP A 3 -5.35 6.75 -2.71
N LEU A 4 -4.63 6.03 -1.86
CA LEU A 4 -3.29 5.58 -2.21
C LEU A 4 -3.44 4.49 -3.26
N SER A 5 -3.06 4.76 -4.50
CA SER A 5 -3.12 3.79 -5.59
C SER A 5 -1.76 3.64 -6.27
N PHE A 6 -1.29 2.41 -6.36
CA PHE A 6 -0.14 2.03 -7.17
C PHE A 6 -0.67 1.33 -8.42
N SER A 7 -0.31 1.80 -9.61
CA SER A 7 -0.69 1.18 -10.88
C SER A 7 0.55 0.76 -11.66
N PHE A 8 0.53 -0.47 -12.17
CA PHE A 8 1.58 -1.01 -13.03
C PHE A 8 1.00 -1.20 -14.42
N THR A 9 1.52 -0.48 -15.42
CA THR A 9 1.03 -0.47 -16.80
C THR A 9 2.09 -1.07 -17.74
N GLY A 10 1.68 -1.83 -18.76
CA GLY A 10 2.58 -2.35 -19.80
C GLY A 10 2.99 -3.82 -19.67
N MET A 11 2.42 -4.59 -18.74
CA MET A 11 2.82 -5.99 -18.49
C MET A 11 2.05 -7.07 -19.28
N GLN A 12 1.25 -6.68 -20.29
CA GLN A 12 0.35 -7.59 -21.01
C GLN A 12 1.06 -8.83 -21.60
N LYS A 13 2.15 -8.65 -22.36
CA LYS A 13 2.90 -9.79 -22.95
C LYS A 13 3.49 -10.73 -21.90
N LEU A 14 4.06 -10.18 -20.83
CA LEU A 14 4.71 -10.95 -19.76
C LEU A 14 3.67 -11.73 -18.95
N LYS A 15 2.52 -11.11 -18.65
CA LYS A 15 1.41 -11.74 -17.93
C LYS A 15 0.78 -12.87 -18.73
N THR A 16 0.54 -12.69 -20.05
CA THR A 16 0.01 -13.76 -20.91
C THR A 16 0.96 -14.95 -21.02
N LEU A 17 2.28 -14.72 -21.07
CA LEU A 17 3.30 -15.78 -21.05
C LEU A 17 3.31 -16.53 -19.71
N LEU A 18 3.31 -15.83 -18.59
CA LEU A 18 3.34 -16.45 -17.25
C LEU A 18 2.03 -17.16 -16.89
N TYR A 19 0.87 -16.61 -17.28
CA TYR A 19 -0.43 -17.27 -17.06
C TYR A 19 -0.51 -18.60 -17.82
N LYS A 20 0.04 -18.64 -19.04
CA LYS A 20 0.11 -19.88 -19.86
C LYS A 20 1.11 -20.89 -19.31
N LEU A 21 2.16 -20.46 -18.61
CA LEU A 21 3.23 -21.34 -18.12
C LEU A 21 3.01 -21.87 -16.70
N VAL A 22 2.35 -21.11 -15.79
CA VAL A 22 2.45 -21.39 -14.33
C VAL A 22 1.12 -21.26 -13.54
N GLY A 23 0.00 -20.92 -14.18
CA GLY A 23 -1.34 -20.94 -13.54
C GLY A 23 -1.58 -19.96 -12.38
N SER A 24 -0.69 -18.97 -12.15
CA SER A 24 -0.80 -17.98 -11.07
C SER A 24 -0.35 -16.59 -11.53
N ASP A 25 -0.83 -15.52 -10.87
CA ASP A 25 -0.51 -14.12 -11.19
C ASP A 25 0.58 -13.60 -10.23
N PRO A 26 1.87 -13.66 -10.59
CA PRO A 26 2.97 -13.27 -9.69
C PRO A 26 2.89 -11.82 -9.23
N LEU A 27 2.25 -10.95 -10.02
CA LEU A 27 2.00 -9.57 -9.62
C LEU A 27 1.03 -9.49 -8.44
N TYR A 28 -0.04 -10.29 -8.45
CA TYR A 28 -1.01 -10.31 -7.37
C TYR A 28 -0.37 -10.84 -6.06
N ASP A 29 0.43 -11.89 -6.16
CA ASP A 29 1.13 -12.47 -5.01
C ASP A 29 2.11 -11.46 -4.38
N ALA A 30 2.86 -10.73 -5.22
CA ALA A 30 3.77 -9.68 -4.77
C ALA A 30 3.05 -8.51 -4.08
N LEU A 31 1.90 -8.09 -4.63
CA LEU A 31 1.09 -7.02 -4.04
C LEU A 31 0.44 -7.45 -2.73
N GLN A 32 -0.04 -8.70 -2.62
CA GLN A 32 -0.51 -9.23 -1.33
C GLN A 32 0.60 -9.23 -0.27
N GLN A 33 1.80 -9.71 -0.63
CA GLN A 33 2.96 -9.72 0.28
C GLN A 33 3.35 -8.30 0.73
N SER A 34 3.13 -7.31 -0.13
CA SER A 34 3.49 -5.91 0.17
C SER A 34 2.40 -5.13 0.90
N ALA A 35 1.13 -5.54 0.78
CA ALA A 35 0.00 -4.81 1.35
C ALA A 35 0.01 -4.78 2.88
N ALA A 36 0.34 -5.90 3.54
CA ALA A 36 0.35 -5.99 5.00
C ALA A 36 1.35 -5.02 5.68
N PRO A 37 2.64 -4.96 5.30
CA PRO A 37 3.57 -4.02 5.91
C PRO A 37 3.24 -2.56 5.57
N LEU A 38 2.81 -2.27 4.34
CA LEU A 38 2.34 -0.93 3.98
C LEU A 38 1.15 -0.50 4.86
N PHE A 39 0.18 -1.40 5.04
CA PHE A 39 -0.99 -1.16 5.88
C PHE A 39 -0.65 -0.97 7.35
N ALA A 40 0.31 -1.74 7.87
CA ALA A 40 0.80 -1.59 9.24
C ALA A 40 1.35 -0.18 9.48
N ASP A 41 2.15 0.35 8.55
CA ASP A 41 2.73 1.69 8.65
C ASP A 41 1.69 2.81 8.53
N VAL A 42 0.68 2.66 7.66
CA VAL A 42 -0.44 3.61 7.59
C VAL A 42 -1.21 3.65 8.93
N ARG A 43 -1.39 2.49 9.57
CA ARG A 43 -2.09 2.38 10.86
C ARG A 43 -1.25 2.82 12.05
N ALA A 44 0.07 2.74 11.95
CA ALA A 44 0.99 3.00 13.05
C ALA A 44 0.85 4.42 13.58
N TYR A 45 0.43 4.54 14.84
CA TYR A 45 0.33 5.81 15.53
C TYR A 45 1.73 6.24 15.97
N GLU A 46 2.16 7.45 15.65
CA GLU A 46 3.43 7.96 16.16
C GLU A 46 3.29 8.30 17.66
N ALA A 47 4.31 7.93 18.44
CA ALA A 47 4.31 8.07 19.89
C ALA A 47 4.57 9.53 20.28
N SER A 48 3.51 10.33 20.40
CA SER A 48 3.56 11.59 21.16
C SER A 48 3.15 11.32 22.61
N PRO A 49 3.80 11.94 23.62
CA PRO A 49 3.23 12.03 24.95
C PRO A 49 1.91 12.80 24.85
N LEU A 50 0.84 12.25 25.44
CA LEU A 50 -0.49 12.85 25.39
C LEU A 50 -1.05 12.95 26.80
N PHE A 51 -1.77 14.05 27.04
CA PHE A 51 -2.53 14.29 28.27
C PHE A 51 -3.97 13.73 28.19
N TYR A 52 -4.26 12.87 27.20
CA TYR A 52 -5.59 12.32 26.95
C TYR A 52 -5.55 10.83 26.57
N GLU A 53 -6.64 10.12 26.87
CA GLU A 53 -6.82 8.73 26.50
C GLU A 53 -7.11 8.57 24.99
N ARG A 54 -6.33 7.71 24.33
CA ARG A 54 -6.48 7.45 22.88
C ARG A 54 -7.72 6.60 22.61
N THR A 55 -8.58 7.08 21.73
CA THR A 55 -9.77 6.33 21.27
C THR A 55 -9.46 5.31 20.16
N TYR A 56 -8.26 5.37 19.57
CA TYR A 56 -7.82 4.53 18.43
C TYR A 56 -8.73 4.57 17.19
N LYS A 57 -9.67 5.52 17.11
CA LYS A 57 -10.66 5.61 16.03
C LYS A 57 -9.99 5.70 14.66
N LEU A 58 -8.97 6.54 14.51
CA LEU A 58 -8.20 6.63 13.26
C LEU A 58 -7.49 5.32 12.93
N MET A 59 -6.74 4.74 13.89
CA MET A 59 -6.01 3.48 13.69
C MET A 59 -6.93 2.34 13.24
N ASN A 60 -8.14 2.27 13.78
CA ASN A 60 -9.12 1.23 13.49
C ASN A 60 -10.00 1.52 12.26
N SER A 61 -9.93 2.74 11.72
CA SER A 61 -10.70 3.14 10.53
C SER A 61 -10.08 2.66 9.21
N TRP A 62 -8.79 2.34 9.22
CA TRP A 62 -8.05 1.99 8.01
C TRP A 62 -8.40 0.58 7.54
N ARG A 63 -8.57 0.44 6.23
CA ARG A 63 -8.76 -0.84 5.53
C ARG A 63 -7.90 -0.83 4.27
N TYR A 64 -7.52 -2.01 3.79
CA TYR A 64 -6.86 -2.14 2.50
C TYR A 64 -7.57 -3.15 1.61
N GLU A 65 -7.42 -2.95 0.32
CA GLU A 65 -7.92 -3.86 -0.71
C GLU A 65 -6.84 -4.05 -1.78
N VAL A 66 -6.66 -5.28 -2.23
CA VAL A 66 -5.79 -5.59 -3.38
C VAL A 66 -6.69 -5.97 -4.55
N LYS A 67 -6.76 -5.09 -5.56
CA LYS A 67 -7.53 -5.34 -6.77
C LYS A 67 -6.60 -5.78 -7.89
N LYS A 68 -7.09 -6.72 -8.70
CA LYS A 68 -6.46 -7.11 -9.96
C LYS A 68 -7.44 -6.92 -11.11
N SER A 69 -6.90 -6.52 -12.24
CA SER A 69 -7.55 -6.54 -13.54
C SER A 69 -6.69 -7.32 -14.54
N LEU A 70 -7.17 -7.45 -15.77
CA LEU A 70 -6.41 -8.07 -16.84
C LEU A 70 -5.08 -7.33 -17.10
N SER A 71 -5.07 -6.00 -16.96
CA SER A 71 -3.93 -5.15 -17.34
C SER A 71 -3.21 -4.47 -16.18
N SER A 72 -3.77 -4.53 -14.97
CA SER A 72 -3.26 -3.82 -13.80
C SER A 72 -3.48 -4.61 -12.52
N ALA A 73 -2.74 -4.28 -11.48
CA ALA A 73 -3.10 -4.60 -10.12
C ALA A 73 -2.72 -3.43 -9.22
N SER A 74 -3.47 -3.23 -8.15
CA SER A 74 -3.35 -2.08 -7.27
C SER A 74 -3.63 -2.46 -5.82
N ILE A 75 -2.90 -1.82 -4.90
CA ILE A 75 -3.23 -1.80 -3.48
C ILE A 75 -3.91 -0.46 -3.23
N THR A 76 -5.08 -0.49 -2.60
CA THR A 76 -5.82 0.69 -2.17
C THR A 76 -5.96 0.66 -0.66
N ILE A 77 -5.56 1.74 0.03
CA ILE A 77 -5.73 1.90 1.47
C ILE A 77 -6.69 3.07 1.71
N THR A 78 -7.78 2.80 2.44
CA THR A 78 -8.84 3.77 2.71
C THR A 78 -9.11 3.88 4.20
N SER A 79 -9.62 5.04 4.63
CA SER A 79 -10.10 5.28 5.99
C SER A 79 -11.58 5.60 5.97
N SER A 80 -12.32 5.09 6.95
CA SER A 80 -13.72 5.43 7.18
C SER A 80 -13.95 6.71 7.99
N VAL A 81 -12.90 7.45 8.39
CA VAL A 81 -13.05 8.72 9.09
C VAL A 81 -12.69 9.91 8.19
N ASP A 82 -13.58 10.90 8.18
CA ASP A 82 -13.48 12.06 7.29
C ASP A 82 -12.31 12.98 7.63
N TYR A 83 -11.82 12.95 8.86
CA TYR A 83 -10.68 13.75 9.29
C TYR A 83 -9.32 13.12 8.97
N SER A 84 -9.27 11.89 8.43
CA SER A 84 -8.01 11.23 8.06
C SER A 84 -7.10 12.05 7.13
N PRO A 85 -7.62 12.85 6.15
CA PRO A 85 -6.78 13.72 5.32
C PRO A 85 -6.00 14.76 6.13
N PHE A 86 -6.60 15.30 7.19
CA PHE A 86 -5.94 16.32 8.00
C PHE A 86 -4.83 15.75 8.88
N VAL A 87 -4.79 14.42 9.05
CA VAL A 87 -3.74 13.75 9.84
C VAL A 87 -2.60 13.24 8.97
N ARG A 88 -2.87 12.72 7.77
CA ARG A 88 -1.86 12.09 6.90
C ARG A 88 -1.83 12.56 5.44
N GLY A 89 -2.73 13.42 4.98
CA GLY A 89 -2.76 13.79 3.58
C GLY A 89 -1.59 14.69 3.18
N ASP A 90 -0.85 14.33 2.13
CA ASP A 90 0.31 15.09 1.62
C ASP A 90 0.08 16.61 1.53
N LYS A 91 -1.07 17.03 0.98
CA LYS A 91 -1.41 18.44 0.78
C LYS A 91 -2.34 19.02 1.84
N THR A 92 -3.07 18.17 2.56
CA THR A 92 -4.18 18.55 3.44
C THR A 92 -3.87 18.36 4.92
N GLN A 93 -2.71 17.79 5.27
CA GLN A 93 -2.29 17.59 6.64
C GLN A 93 -2.24 18.93 7.39
N ALA A 94 -2.93 18.98 8.53
CA ALA A 94 -2.98 20.14 9.38
C ALA A 94 -1.61 20.41 10.00
N TRP A 95 -1.31 21.70 10.22
CA TRP A 95 0.02 22.16 10.65
C TRP A 95 0.51 21.46 11.93
N MET A 96 -0.38 21.11 12.86
CA MET A 96 0.00 20.43 14.12
C MET A 96 0.44 18.97 13.94
N HIS A 97 0.16 18.35 12.79
CA HIS A 97 0.58 16.99 12.46
C HIS A 97 1.85 16.95 11.61
N LYS A 98 2.21 18.06 10.95
CA LYS A 98 3.42 18.16 10.12
C LYS A 98 4.68 17.89 10.94
N GLY A 99 5.54 17.01 10.44
CA GLY A 99 6.78 16.59 11.12
C GLY A 99 6.58 15.67 12.33
N ARG A 100 5.33 15.32 12.68
CA ARG A 100 4.99 14.36 13.74
C ARG A 100 4.27 13.12 13.22
N TRP A 101 3.76 13.20 11.99
CA TRP A 101 3.02 12.16 11.33
C TRP A 101 3.50 12.10 9.89
N ASN A 102 4.01 10.95 9.49
CA ASN A 102 4.29 10.70 8.09
C ASN A 102 3.01 10.83 7.25
N THR A 103 3.14 11.50 6.11
CA THR A 103 2.09 11.58 5.10
C THR A 103 1.89 10.25 4.39
N ASP A 104 0.73 10.09 3.77
CA ASP A 104 0.42 9.00 2.85
C ASP A 104 1.47 8.84 1.75
N ARG A 105 1.93 9.95 1.17
CA ARG A 105 3.01 9.97 0.16
C ARG A 105 4.34 9.50 0.73
N GLU A 106 4.73 9.96 1.90
CA GLU A 106 5.99 9.56 2.54
C GLU A 106 5.99 8.07 2.89
N ILE A 107 4.86 7.54 3.37
CA ILE A 107 4.68 6.11 3.61
C ILE A 107 4.78 5.33 2.28
N ALA A 108 4.09 5.79 1.23
CA ALA A 108 4.14 5.16 -0.08
C ALA A 108 5.56 5.09 -0.65
N GLU A 109 6.32 6.18 -0.57
CA GLU A 109 7.68 6.24 -1.11
C GLU A 109 8.64 5.33 -0.33
N ARG A 110 8.51 5.26 1.00
CA ARG A 110 9.29 4.33 1.83
C ARG A 110 9.06 2.87 1.47
N HIS A 111 7.83 2.50 1.10
CA HIS A 111 7.50 1.13 0.70
C HIS A 111 7.77 0.84 -0.77
N ARG A 112 7.95 1.87 -1.61
CA ARG A 112 8.10 1.71 -3.07
C ARG A 112 9.19 0.72 -3.45
N ALA A 113 10.40 0.88 -2.90
CA ALA A 113 11.53 0.01 -3.20
C ALA A 113 11.24 -1.46 -2.83
N ARG A 114 10.61 -1.68 -1.67
CA ARG A 114 10.23 -3.01 -1.19
C ARG A 114 9.12 -3.65 -2.05
N ILE A 115 8.13 -2.85 -2.47
CA ILE A 115 7.08 -3.31 -3.39
C ILE A 115 7.71 -3.76 -4.71
N MET A 116 8.60 -2.95 -5.29
CA MET A 116 9.29 -3.29 -6.54
C MET A 116 10.13 -4.57 -6.38
N GLN A 117 10.87 -4.70 -5.27
CA GLN A 117 11.65 -5.90 -4.99
C GLN A 117 10.77 -7.16 -4.85
N ASN A 118 9.61 -7.05 -4.18
CA ASN A 118 8.67 -8.16 -4.06
C ASN A 118 8.10 -8.58 -5.42
N ILE A 119 7.84 -7.61 -6.30
CA ILE A 119 7.43 -7.85 -7.68
C ILE A 119 8.55 -8.60 -8.41
N ASP A 120 9.76 -8.06 -8.45
CA ASP A 120 10.90 -8.68 -9.15
C ASP A 120 11.18 -10.10 -8.65
N ASN A 121 11.09 -10.33 -7.33
CA ASN A 121 11.26 -11.64 -6.73
C ASN A 121 10.14 -12.61 -7.12
N ALA A 122 8.89 -12.16 -7.19
CA ALA A 122 7.77 -13.00 -7.60
C ALA A 122 7.90 -13.41 -9.07
N PHE A 123 8.30 -12.48 -9.94
CA PHE A 123 8.59 -12.80 -11.34
C PHE A 123 9.78 -13.76 -11.48
N SER A 124 10.87 -13.51 -10.76
CA SER A 124 12.08 -14.34 -10.81
C SER A 124 11.83 -15.78 -10.36
N ARG A 125 11.06 -15.98 -9.27
CA ARG A 125 10.70 -17.33 -8.79
C ARG A 125 9.95 -18.12 -9.87
N ARG A 126 8.98 -17.48 -10.52
CA ARG A 126 8.16 -18.12 -11.57
C ARG A 126 8.94 -18.41 -12.84
N ILE A 127 9.86 -17.53 -13.24
CA ILE A 127 10.73 -17.77 -14.40
C ILE A 127 11.72 -18.91 -14.13
N ASN A 128 12.28 -18.97 -12.92
CA ASN A 128 13.32 -19.93 -12.56
C ASN A 128 12.77 -21.30 -12.08
N GLY A 129 11.45 -21.51 -12.11
CA GLY A 129 10.84 -22.83 -11.88
C GLY A 129 10.70 -23.30 -10.43
N ASN A 130 10.65 -22.38 -9.45
CA ASN A 130 10.31 -22.69 -8.05
C ASN A 130 8.87 -22.32 -7.68
#